data_AF-A0A938FGU2-F1
#
_entry.id   AF-A0A938FGU2-F1
#
_cell.length_a   1.000
_cell.length_b   1.000
_cell.length_c   1.000
_cell.angle_alpha   90.00
_cell.angle_beta   90.00
_cell.angle_gamma   90.00
#
_symmetry.space_group_name_H-M   'P 1'
#
loop_
_entity.id
_entity.type
_entity.pdbx_description
1 polymer ?
#
loop_
_entity_poly.entity_id
_entity_poly.type
_entity_poly.pdbx_seq_one_letter_code
_entity_poly.pdbx_strand_id
1 'polypeptide(L)'
;YEKRLTEDSQLRDDYLRAHDDYLSRRASIQEVDELVGISAGGMPERVKCLHALAAHSLAVGPGVNPIGDDVVKRISPWCNQEVAAK
;
A
#
# COMPACT_ATOMS: atom_id res chain seq x y z
N TYR A 1 -3.09 10.07 8.59
CA TYR A 1 -2.28 8.84 8.43
C TYR A 1 -0.87 9.05 8.96
N GLU A 2 -0.17 10.12 8.59
CA GLU A 2 1.18 10.42 9.11
C GLU A 2 1.30 10.31 10.65
N LYS A 3 0.44 11.02 11.38
CA LYS A 3 0.40 10.94 12.85
C LYS A 3 0.28 9.50 13.37
N ARG A 4 -0.62 8.70 12.77
CA ARG A 4 -0.79 7.29 13.13
C ARG A 4 0.47 6.48 12.84
N LEU A 5 1.13 6.72 11.71
CA LEU A 5 2.36 6.02 11.34
C LEU A 5 3.51 6.32 12.32
N THR A 6 3.56 7.53 12.88
CA THR A 6 4.54 7.89 13.93
C THR A 6 4.22 7.24 15.28
N GLU A 7 2.94 7.19 15.67
CA GLU A 7 2.50 6.79 17.02
C GLU A 7 2.27 5.29 17.18
N ASP A 8 1.93 4.58 16.10
CA ASP A 8 1.55 3.16 16.12
C ASP A 8 2.67 2.30 15.52
N SER A 9 3.39 1.60 16.40
CA SER A 9 4.49 0.71 16.00
C SER A 9 4.01 -0.47 15.16
N GLN A 10 2.82 -1.00 15.45
CA GLN A 10 2.27 -2.13 14.69
C GLN A 10 1.93 -1.68 13.27
N LEU A 11 1.27 -0.52 13.13
CA LEU A 11 1.00 0.05 11.83
C LEU A 11 2.28 0.29 11.02
N ARG A 12 3.34 0.77 11.67
CA ARG A 12 4.64 0.98 11.02
C ARG A 12 5.27 -0.33 10.53
N ASP A 13 5.25 -1.38 11.35
CA ASP A 13 5.79 -2.69 10.97
C ASP A 13 4.98 -3.32 9.84
N ASP A 14 3.65 -3.19 9.89
CA ASP A 14 2.76 -3.66 8.82
C ASP A 14 2.98 -2.87 7.53
N TYR A 15 3.22 -1.56 7.63
CA TYR A 15 3.50 -0.69 6.49
C TYR A 15 4.88 -0.95 5.87
N LEU A 16 5.87 -1.32 6.69
CA LEU A 16 7.16 -1.83 6.22
C LEU A 16 7.00 -3.13 5.43
N ARG A 17 6.21 -4.08 5.94
CA ARG A 17 5.92 -5.32 5.19
C ARG A 17 5.19 -5.05 3.87
N ALA A 18 4.29 -4.06 3.85
CA ALA A 18 3.65 -3.61 2.61
C ALA A 18 4.65 -3.02 1.61
N HIS A 19 5.68 -2.32 2.09
CA HIS A 19 6.77 -1.79 1.27
C HIS A 19 7.61 -2.93 0.68
N ASP A 20 7.97 -3.92 1.48
CA ASP A 20 8.75 -5.08 1.03
C ASP A 20 7.97 -5.93 0.01
N ASP A 21 6.67 -6.15 0.23
CA ASP A 21 5.80 -6.84 -0.73
C ASP A 21 5.74 -6.11 -2.08
N TYR A 22 5.62 -4.77 -2.06
CA TYR A 22 5.64 -3.96 -3.27
C TYR A 22 6.97 -4.11 -4.04
N LEU A 23 8.11 -4.04 -3.34
CA LEU A 23 9.43 -4.20 -3.94
C LEU A 23 9.60 -5.60 -4.55
N SER A 24 9.23 -6.64 -3.80
CA SER A 24 9.33 -8.04 -4.21
C SER A 24 8.51 -8.33 -5.48
N ARG A 25 7.26 -7.87 -5.53
CA ARG A 25 6.39 -8.06 -6.71
C ARG A 25 6.84 -7.28 -7.93
N ARG A 26 7.42 -6.09 -7.73
CA ARG A 26 7.97 -5.33 -8.86
C ARG A 26 9.22 -6.02 -9.40
N ALA A 27 10.12 -6.45 -8.51
CA ALA A 27 11.34 -7.16 -8.88
C ALA A 27 11.05 -8.49 -9.59
N SER A 28 9.93 -9.16 -9.27
CA SER A 28 9.54 -10.40 -9.98
C SER A 28 9.12 -10.19 -11.44
N ILE A 29 8.77 -8.96 -11.84
CA ILE A 29 8.52 -8.61 -13.24
C ILE A 29 9.84 -8.28 -13.92
N GLN A 30 10.59 -7.34 -13.34
CA GLN A 30 11.89 -6.91 -13.81
C GLN A 30 12.62 -6.14 -12.70
N GLU A 31 13.87 -6.48 -12.47
CA GLU A 31 14.77 -5.66 -11.65
C GLU A 31 15.29 -4.46 -12.46
N VAL A 32 15.28 -3.30 -11.83
CA VAL A 32 15.74 -2.03 -12.39
C VAL A 32 16.61 -1.37 -11.32
N ASP A 33 17.90 -1.22 -11.62
CA ASP A 33 18.91 -0.75 -10.66
C ASP A 33 18.56 0.62 -10.08
N GLU A 34 18.02 1.52 -10.90
CA GLU A 34 17.60 2.86 -10.49
C GLU A 34 16.43 2.87 -9.49
N LEU A 35 15.77 1.73 -9.29
CA LEU A 35 14.60 1.60 -8.44
C LEU A 35 14.85 0.74 -7.19
N VAL A 36 16.06 0.23 -6.97
CA VAL A 36 16.37 -0.64 -5.82
C VAL A 36 16.03 0.06 -4.49
N GLY A 37 15.27 -0.63 -3.63
CA GLY A 37 14.81 -0.10 -2.33
C GLY A 37 13.76 1.02 -2.43
N ILE A 38 13.43 1.49 -3.63
CA ILE A 38 12.48 2.60 -3.83
C ILE A 38 11.12 2.03 -4.19
N SER A 39 10.22 1.97 -3.22
CA SER A 39 8.79 2.00 -3.53
C SER A 39 8.42 3.42 -3.94
N ALA A 40 7.62 3.62 -4.99
CA ALA A 40 7.27 4.98 -5.42
C ALA A 40 6.71 5.79 -4.23
N GLY A 41 7.32 6.94 -3.92
CA GLY A 41 6.87 7.96 -2.95
C GLY A 41 6.52 7.54 -1.51
N GLY A 42 7.34 7.94 -0.54
CA GLY A 42 6.97 8.08 0.88
C GLY A 42 7.19 6.82 1.74
N MET A 43 6.88 5.63 1.25
CA MET A 43 7.01 4.40 2.05
C MET A 43 8.48 4.02 2.31
N PRO A 44 8.78 3.37 3.46
CA PRO A 44 7.86 3.05 4.56
C PRO A 44 7.74 4.19 5.60
N GLU A 45 8.55 5.25 5.50
CA GLU A 45 8.71 6.25 6.56
C GLU A 45 7.64 7.36 6.56
N ARG A 46 7.02 7.60 5.41
CA ARG A 46 5.94 8.58 5.19
C ARG A 46 4.80 7.94 4.42
N VAL A 47 3.63 8.55 4.54
CA VAL A 47 2.43 8.05 3.88
C VAL A 47 2.45 8.49 2.42
N LYS A 48 2.49 7.49 1.53
CA LYS A 48 2.28 7.71 0.09
C LYS A 48 0.92 8.33 -0.19
N CYS A 49 0.78 8.96 -1.36
CA CYS A 49 -0.52 9.33 -1.91
C CYS A 49 -1.54 8.18 -1.83
N LEU A 50 -2.69 8.45 -1.21
CA LEU A 50 -3.64 7.42 -0.78
C LEU A 50 -4.20 6.58 -1.94
N HIS A 51 -4.34 7.16 -3.14
CA HIS A 51 -4.80 6.43 -4.32
C HIS A 51 -3.85 5.28 -4.71
N ALA A 52 -2.54 5.45 -4.52
CA ALA A 52 -1.58 4.39 -4.80
C ALA A 52 -1.60 3.29 -3.75
N LEU A 53 -1.88 3.63 -2.48
CA LEU A 53 -2.04 2.63 -1.41
C LEU A 53 -3.33 1.82 -1.59
N ALA A 54 -4.41 2.47 -1.99
CA ALA A 54 -5.65 1.80 -2.36
C ALA A 54 -5.43 0.86 -3.55
N ALA A 55 -4.77 1.34 -4.62
CA ALA A 55 -4.44 0.51 -5.78
C ALA A 55 -3.56 -0.70 -5.39
N HIS A 56 -2.57 -0.52 -4.52
CA HIS A 56 -1.76 -1.62 -4.01
C HIS A 56 -2.64 -2.67 -3.32
N SER A 57 -3.49 -2.25 -2.38
CA SER A 57 -4.37 -3.14 -1.62
C SER A 57 -5.36 -3.89 -2.49
N LEU A 58 -5.92 -3.23 -3.50
CA LEU A 58 -6.80 -3.87 -4.50
C LEU A 58 -6.04 -4.93 -5.34
N ALA A 59 -4.76 -4.71 -5.62
CA ALA A 59 -3.96 -5.63 -6.43
C ALA A 59 -3.47 -6.86 -5.65
N VAL A 60 -3.15 -6.70 -4.36
CA VAL A 60 -2.53 -7.77 -3.54
C VAL A 60 -3.50 -8.44 -2.57
N GLY A 61 -4.68 -7.84 -2.38
CA GLY A 61 -5.69 -8.32 -1.44
C GLY A 61 -5.62 -7.64 -0.06
N PRO A 62 -6.67 -7.82 0.75
CA PRO A 62 -6.79 -7.19 2.06
C PRO A 62 -5.75 -7.72 3.05
N GLY A 63 -5.29 -6.86 3.95
CA GLY A 63 -4.38 -7.19 5.05
C GLY A 63 -2.90 -6.99 4.72
N VAL A 64 -2.54 -6.73 3.46
CA VAL A 64 -1.15 -6.48 3.07
C VAL A 64 -0.75 -5.04 3.30
N ASN A 65 -1.62 -4.08 2.99
CA ASN A 65 -1.35 -2.65 3.15
C ASN A 65 -2.45 -2.00 4.01
N PRO A 66 -2.26 -1.89 5.33
CA PRO A 66 -3.33 -1.49 6.26
C PRO A 66 -3.87 -0.08 6.00
N ILE A 67 -3.03 0.85 5.51
CA ILE A 67 -3.47 2.19 5.14
C ILE A 67 -4.30 2.12 3.86
N GLY A 68 -3.84 1.36 2.87
CA GLY A 68 -4.58 1.19 1.63
C GLY A 68 -5.93 0.49 1.84
N ASP A 69 -6.01 -0.51 2.72
CA ASP A 69 -7.25 -1.14 3.13
C ASP A 69 -8.23 -0.16 3.78
N ASP A 70 -7.74 0.70 4.69
CA ASP A 70 -8.56 1.76 5.31
C ASP A 70 -9.08 2.74 4.24
N VAL A 71 -8.24 3.10 3.26
CA VAL A 71 -8.65 3.95 2.14
C VAL A 71 -9.72 3.27 1.29
N VAL A 72 -9.52 2.01 0.87
CA VAL A 72 -10.50 1.24 0.08
C VAL A 72 -11.83 1.18 0.82
N LYS A 73 -11.84 0.86 2.11
CA LYS A 73 -13.06 0.83 2.94
C LYS A 73 -13.78 2.17 2.96
N ARG A 74 -13.04 3.28 3.10
CA ARG A 74 -13.62 4.64 3.13
C ARG A 74 -14.22 5.08 1.80
N ILE A 75 -13.60 4.69 0.67
CA ILE A 75 -14.06 5.09 -0.66
C ILE A 75 -15.09 4.12 -1.27
N SER A 76 -15.22 2.91 -0.72
CA SER A 76 -16.14 1.87 -1.20
C SER A 76 -17.59 2.33 -1.39
N PRO A 77 -18.17 3.24 -0.56
CA PRO A 77 -19.52 3.76 -0.81
C PRO A 77 -19.69 4.52 -2.14
N TRP A 78 -18.58 4.96 -2.75
CA TRP A 78 -18.55 5.66 -4.03
C TRP A 78 -18.09 4.78 -5.19
N CYS A 79 -17.78 3.50 -4.94
CA CYS A 79 -17.37 2.54 -5.96
C CYS A 79 -18.56 1.65 -6.33
N ASN A 80 -18.80 1.43 -7.62
CA ASN A 80 -19.81 0.49 -8.09
C ASN A 80 -19.44 -0.92 -7.60
N GLN A 81 -20.32 -1.54 -6.81
CA GLN A 81 -20.09 -2.84 -6.16
C GLN A 81 -19.90 -4.00 -7.16
N GLU A 82 -20.19 -3.80 -8.44
CA GLU A 82 -19.99 -4.80 -9.50
C GLU A 82 -18.52 -5.01 -9.90
N VAL A 83 -17.62 -4.07 -9.59
CA VAL A 83 -16.19 -4.16 -9.97
C VAL A 83 -15.35 -4.89 -8.91
N ALA A 84 -15.85 -5.04 -7.69
CA ALA A 84 -15.12 -5.61 -6.55
C ALA A 84 -15.24 -7.14 -6.41
N ALA A 85 -15.96 -7.81 -7.32
CA ALA A 85 -16.28 -9.24 -7.28
C ALA A 85 -15.71 -10.05 -8.46
N LYS A 86 -14.67 -9.55 -9.12
CA LYS A 86 -13.86 -10.32 -10.08
C LYS A 86 -12.40 -10.29 -9.64
#